data_AF-A0A8X6KXD5-F1
#
_entry.id   AF-A0A8X6KXD5-F1
#
_cell.length_a   1.000
_cell.length_b   1.000
_cell.length_c   1.000
_cell.angle_alpha   90.00
_cell.angle_beta   90.00
_cell.angle_gamma   90.00
#
_symmetry.space_group_name_H-M   'P 1'
#
loop_
_entity.id
_entity.type
_entity.pdbx_description
1 polymer ?
#
loop_
_entity_poly.entity_id
_entity_poly.type
_entity_poly.pdbx_seq_one_letter_code
_entity_poly.pdbx_strand_id
1 'polypeptide(L)'
;MGCCCSSSSRVSSVKPNSRSFPDTTDVLDGPVVKDRQCTDVIVLIIFAVYVIVLLVGVGLAAARGDPRRLWFGYDSYGNICGTKNDPIPGANKSGMDYRGFK
;
A
#
# COMPACT_ATOMS: atom_id res chain seq x y z
N MET A 1 -17.85 4.55 -24.13
CA MET A 1 -16.98 5.40 -23.28
C MET A 1 -15.64 4.74 -22.96
N GLY A 2 -15.43 3.47 -23.30
CA GLY A 2 -14.07 2.95 -23.54
C GLY A 2 -13.74 3.05 -25.03
N CYS A 3 -12.56 3.58 -25.36
CA CYS A 3 -11.87 3.31 -26.61
C CYS A 3 -10.45 3.89 -26.53
N CYS A 4 -9.51 3.08 -26.06
CA CYS A 4 -8.09 3.30 -26.33
C CYS A 4 -7.81 2.92 -27.79
N CYS A 5 -7.95 3.88 -28.71
CA CYS A 5 -7.29 3.77 -30.01
C CYS A 5 -5.81 4.07 -29.81
N SER A 6 -5.05 3.02 -29.52
CA SER A 6 -3.61 2.98 -29.77
C SER A 6 -3.41 3.14 -31.29
N SER A 7 -3.31 4.37 -31.78
CA SER A 7 -2.90 4.72 -33.15
C SER A 7 -2.76 6.23 -33.29
N SER A 8 -1.56 6.77 -33.05
CA SER A 8 -1.06 7.81 -33.95
C SER A 8 0.43 8.00 -33.76
N SER A 9 1.14 7.45 -34.75
CA SER A 9 2.43 7.90 -35.23
C SER A 9 2.56 9.42 -35.18
N ARG A 10 3.73 9.92 -34.76
CA ARG A 10 4.63 10.75 -35.58
C ARG A 10 5.71 11.36 -34.70
N VAL A 11 6.95 10.88 -34.87
CA VAL A 11 8.06 11.81 -35.02
C VAL A 11 8.48 11.71 -36.48
N SER A 12 8.23 12.77 -37.24
CA SER A 12 8.70 12.90 -38.62
C SER A 12 10.22 12.80 -38.66
N SER A 13 10.72 12.20 -39.73
CA SER A 13 12.14 11.98 -39.99
C SER A 13 12.98 13.24 -39.77
N VAL A 14 14.04 13.10 -38.99
CA VAL A 14 15.13 14.07 -38.95
C VAL A 14 15.73 14.13 -40.36
N LYS A 15 15.63 15.29 -41.02
CA LYS A 15 16.28 15.53 -42.31
C LYS A 15 17.79 15.62 -42.06
N PRO A 16 18.65 14.88 -42.78
CA PRO A 16 20.05 14.68 -42.40
C PRO A 16 20.98 15.84 -42.80
N ASN A 17 20.50 17.10 -42.80
CA ASN A 17 21.33 18.26 -43.11
C ASN A 17 20.79 19.53 -42.45
N SER A 18 21.09 19.72 -41.17
CA SER A 18 21.04 21.04 -40.53
C SER A 18 22.20 21.14 -39.53
N ARG A 19 23.40 21.38 -40.06
CA ARG A 19 24.50 21.96 -39.29
C ARG A 19 24.14 23.43 -39.03
N SER A 20 23.37 23.70 -37.98
CA SER A 20 23.22 25.03 -37.41
C SER A 20 23.37 24.91 -35.90
N PHE A 21 24.26 25.73 -35.34
CA PHE A 21 24.57 25.83 -33.92
C PHE A 21 23.29 25.96 -33.07
N PRO A 22 23.21 25.33 -31.88
CA PRO A 22 22.00 25.38 -31.05
C PRO A 22 21.80 26.81 -30.52
N ASP A 23 20.64 27.36 -30.81
CA ASP A 23 20.19 28.69 -30.36
C ASP A 23 19.68 28.57 -28.91
N THR A 24 20.12 29.47 -28.04
CA THR A 24 19.80 29.49 -26.59
C THR A 24 18.31 29.73 -26.28
N THR A 25 17.46 29.86 -27.30
CA THR A 25 16.01 30.01 -27.18
C THR A 25 15.23 28.72 -27.39
N ASP A 26 15.88 27.54 -27.31
CA ASP A 26 15.19 26.28 -27.07
C ASP A 26 14.58 26.34 -25.65
N VAL A 27 13.50 27.13 -25.52
CA VAL A 27 12.52 26.97 -24.47
C VAL A 27 12.22 25.49 -24.49
N LEU A 28 12.66 24.80 -23.44
CA LEU A 28 12.27 23.44 -23.14
C LEU A 28 10.78 23.48 -22.84
N ASP A 29 9.97 23.71 -23.87
CA ASP A 29 8.61 23.25 -23.99
C ASP A 29 8.73 21.73 -24.05
N GLY A 30 9.04 21.15 -22.89
CA GLY A 30 8.80 19.75 -22.63
C GLY A 30 7.33 19.47 -22.95
N PRO A 31 6.95 18.21 -23.19
CA PRO A 31 5.60 17.89 -23.65
C PRO A 31 4.52 18.28 -22.62
N VAL A 32 4.12 19.56 -22.65
CA VAL A 32 2.94 20.10 -22.02
C VAL A 32 1.81 19.74 -22.97
N VAL A 33 1.43 18.46 -22.91
CA VAL A 33 0.25 17.95 -23.59
C VAL A 33 -0.93 18.72 -23.01
N LYS A 34 -1.42 19.71 -23.76
CA LYS A 34 -2.70 20.36 -23.50
C LYS A 34 -3.75 19.24 -23.62
N ASP A 35 -4.60 19.11 -22.61
CA ASP A 35 -5.58 18.01 -22.43
C ASP A 35 -5.09 16.72 -21.76
N ARG A 36 -4.38 16.82 -20.63
CA ARG A 36 -4.25 15.69 -19.69
C ARG A 36 -5.62 15.43 -19.03
N GLN A 37 -6.22 14.28 -19.28
CA GLN A 37 -7.38 13.82 -18.50
C GLN A 37 -6.92 12.98 -17.30
N CYS A 38 -7.69 13.00 -16.20
CA CYS A 38 -7.32 12.34 -14.95
C CYS A 38 -7.46 10.82 -15.08
N THR A 39 -6.35 10.13 -15.37
CA THR A 39 -6.31 8.68 -15.60
C THR A 39 -6.38 7.83 -14.32
N ASP A 40 -6.32 8.46 -13.14
CA ASP A 40 -6.14 7.76 -11.87
C ASP A 40 -7.43 7.43 -11.12
N VAL A 41 -8.60 7.85 -11.60
CA VAL A 41 -9.87 7.65 -10.86
C VAL A 41 -10.15 6.17 -10.58
N ILE A 42 -9.98 5.30 -11.60
CA ILE A 42 -10.24 3.86 -11.46
C ILE A 42 -9.21 3.22 -10.53
N VAL A 43 -7.94 3.60 -10.67
CA VAL A 43 -6.85 3.05 -9.85
C VAL A 43 -7.00 3.48 -8.39
N LEU A 44 -7.38 4.73 -8.13
CA LEU A 44 -7.66 5.25 -6.79
C LEU A 44 -8.84 4.52 -6.14
N ILE A 45 -9.90 4.20 -6.88
CA ILE A 45 -11.03 3.43 -6.36
C ILE A 45 -10.56 2.03 -5.93
N ILE A 46 -9.79 1.33 -6.77
CA ILE A 46 -9.27 -0.01 -6.45
C ILE A 46 -8.38 0.05 -5.21
N PHE A 47 -7.48 1.04 -5.14
CA PHE A 47 -6.60 1.23 -4.00
C PHE A 47 -7.38 1.52 -2.71
N ALA A 48 -8.39 2.38 -2.76
CA ALA A 48 -9.23 2.68 -1.62
C ALA A 48 -9.97 1.44 -1.10
N VAL A 49 -10.53 0.62 -2.00
CA VAL A 49 -11.17 -0.65 -1.63
C VAL A 49 -10.17 -1.59 -0.96
N TYR A 50 -8.96 -1.73 -1.51
CA TYR A 50 -7.91 -2.54 -0.92
C TYR A 50 -7.54 -2.08 0.50
N VAL A 51 -7.37 -0.77 0.70
CA VAL A 51 -7.07 -0.20 2.03
C VAL A 51 -8.21 -0.48 3.01
N ILE A 52 -9.47 -0.32 2.60
CA ILE A 52 -10.63 -0.63 3.45
C ILE A 52 -10.63 -2.10 3.87
N VAL A 53 -10.38 -3.02 2.93
CA VAL A 53 -10.29 -4.46 3.24
C VAL A 53 -9.19 -4.74 4.27
N LEU A 54 -8.01 -4.12 4.12
CA LEU A 54 -6.93 -4.27 5.09
C LEU A 54 -7.32 -3.73 6.48
N LEU A 55 -7.91 -2.54 6.55
CA LEU A 55 -8.34 -1.93 7.81
C LEU A 55 -9.39 -2.79 8.52
N VAL A 56 -10.35 -3.35 7.78
CA VAL A 56 -11.33 -4.29 8.32
C VAL A 56 -10.65 -5.56 8.84
N GLY A 57 -9.70 -6.12 8.08
CA GLY A 57 -8.94 -7.30 8.50
C GLY A 57 -8.16 -7.07 9.80
N VAL A 58 -7.44 -5.94 9.89
CA VAL A 58 -6.71 -5.54 11.10
C VAL A 58 -7.68 -5.32 12.27
N GLY A 59 -8.80 -4.63 12.03
CA GLY A 59 -9.83 -4.40 13.06
C GLY A 59 -10.42 -5.70 13.61
N LEU A 60 -10.74 -6.67 12.76
CA LEU A 60 -11.24 -7.98 13.17
C LEU A 60 -10.17 -8.79 13.93
N ALA A 61 -8.93 -8.75 13.46
CA ALA A 61 -7.81 -9.42 14.13
C ALA A 61 -7.56 -8.82 15.53
N ALA A 62 -7.64 -7.50 15.67
CA ALA A 62 -7.49 -6.82 16.96
C ALA A 62 -8.67 -7.07 17.90
N ALA A 63 -9.91 -7.10 17.38
CA ALA A 63 -11.12 -7.28 18.19
C ALA A 63 -11.30 -8.73 18.69
N ARG A 64 -10.92 -9.72 17.88
CA ARG A 64 -11.03 -11.15 18.24
C ARG A 64 -9.73 -11.77 18.74
N GLY A 65 -8.59 -11.16 18.44
CA GLY A 65 -7.28 -11.57 18.89
C GLY A 65 -6.83 -10.80 20.13
N ASP A 66 -5.55 -10.97 20.48
CA ASP A 66 -4.91 -10.22 21.56
C ASP A 66 -3.75 -9.38 21.01
N PRO A 67 -3.92 -8.07 20.80
CA PRO A 67 -2.87 -7.20 20.27
C PRO A 67 -1.68 -7.07 21.21
N ARG A 68 -1.83 -7.39 22.51
CA ARG A 68 -0.70 -7.36 23.46
C ARG A 68 0.39 -8.34 23.07
N ARG A 69 0.06 -9.43 22.38
CA ARG A 69 1.03 -10.42 21.88
C ARG A 69 1.98 -9.88 20.80
N LEU A 70 1.69 -8.72 20.22
CA LEU A 70 2.57 -8.05 19.26
C LEU A 70 3.66 -7.22 19.95
N TRP A 71 3.35 -6.68 21.13
CA TRP A 71 4.26 -5.81 21.87
C TRP A 71 5.05 -6.57 22.95
N PHE A 72 4.40 -7.55 23.59
CA PHE A 72 4.97 -8.36 24.65
C PHE A 72 5.26 -9.77 24.17
N GLY A 73 6.38 -10.34 24.64
CA GLY A 73 6.69 -11.75 24.43
C GLY A 73 5.68 -12.66 25.14
N TYR A 74 5.35 -13.78 24.50
CA TYR A 74 4.44 -14.80 25.02
C TYR A 74 5.09 -16.19 24.94
N ASP A 75 4.62 -17.14 25.77
CA ASP A 75 5.13 -18.52 25.81
C ASP A 75 4.47 -19.45 24.75
N SER A 76 4.86 -20.72 24.68
CA SER A 76 4.26 -21.70 23.75
C SER A 76 2.75 -21.93 23.93
N TYR A 77 2.17 -21.49 25.05
CA TYR A 77 0.74 -21.58 25.36
C TYR A 77 0.00 -20.25 25.19
N GLY A 78 0.68 -19.20 24.70
CA GLY A 78 0.08 -17.91 24.43
C GLY A 78 -0.09 -17.02 25.67
N ASN A 79 0.59 -17.31 26.77
CA ASN A 79 0.54 -16.48 27.96
C ASN A 79 1.60 -15.38 27.91
N ILE A 80 1.23 -14.17 28.31
CA ILE A 80 2.09 -13.01 28.42
C ILE A 80 2.52 -12.83 29.89
N CYS A 81 3.79 -12.50 30.12
CA CYS A 81 4.34 -12.22 31.45
C CYS A 81 3.73 -10.96 32.08
N GLY A 82 3.57 -10.93 33.40
CA GLY A 82 3.11 -9.73 34.13
C GLY A 82 1.65 -9.35 33.89
N THR A 83 0.86 -10.19 33.23
CA THR A 83 -0.59 -9.98 33.03
C THR A 83 -1.38 -11.21 33.42
N LYS A 84 -2.69 -11.02 33.59
CA LYS A 84 -3.66 -12.11 33.64
C LYS A 84 -4.04 -12.50 32.22
N ASN A 85 -3.86 -13.77 31.87
CA ASN A 85 -4.14 -14.29 30.54
C ASN A 85 -5.52 -14.94 30.49
N ASP A 86 -6.18 -14.87 29.33
CA ASP A 86 -7.42 -15.59 29.08
C ASP A 86 -7.12 -17.01 28.56
N PRO A 87 -7.90 -18.03 28.97
CA PRO A 87 -7.68 -19.40 28.55
C PRO A 87 -8.03 -19.58 27.07
N ILE A 88 -7.15 -20.30 26.36
CA ILE A 88 -7.32 -20.66 24.95
C ILE A 88 -7.87 -22.09 24.89
N PRO A 89 -8.99 -22.34 24.17
CA PRO A 89 -9.55 -23.67 24.01
C PRO A 89 -8.52 -24.65 23.44
N GLY A 90 -8.34 -25.81 24.08
CA GLY A 90 -7.40 -26.85 23.64
C GLY A 90 -5.96 -26.69 24.13
N ALA A 91 -5.61 -25.59 24.81
CA ALA A 91 -4.29 -25.38 25.38
C ALA A 91 -4.31 -25.52 26.91
N ASN A 92 -3.88 -26.68 27.42
CA ASN A 92 -3.99 -27.06 28.84
C ASN A 92 -3.24 -26.14 29.83
N LYS A 93 -2.25 -25.36 29.36
CA LYS A 93 -1.46 -24.42 30.19
C LYS A 93 -1.70 -22.95 29.83
N SER A 94 -2.74 -22.65 29.06
CA SER A 94 -3.13 -21.28 28.74
C SER A 94 -3.96 -20.64 29.86
N GLY A 95 -4.04 -19.31 29.89
CA GLY A 95 -4.87 -18.57 30.85
C GLY A 95 -4.26 -18.41 32.25
N MET A 96 -2.94 -18.57 32.36
CA MET A 96 -2.23 -18.44 33.63
C MET A 96 -2.10 -16.96 34.05
N ASP A 97 -2.21 -16.67 35.35
CA ASP A 97 -2.00 -15.32 35.90
C ASP A 97 -0.53 -15.13 36.30
N TYR A 98 0.17 -14.24 35.58
CA TYR A 98 1.59 -13.96 35.80
C TYR A 98 1.86 -12.63 36.50
N ARG A 99 0.84 -11.95 37.05
CA ARG A 99 1.04 -10.68 37.79
C ARG A 99 1.79 -10.82 39.12
N GLY A 100 1.85 -12.04 39.66
CA GLY A 100 2.50 -12.33 40.95
C GLY A 100 3.97 -12.73 40.85
N PHE A 101 4.50 -12.92 39.64
CA PHE A 101 5.92 -13.22 39.43
C PHE A 101 6.65 -11.89 39.26
N LYS A 102 7.25 -11.41 40.35
CA LYS A 102 8.09 -10.21 40.38
C LYS A 102 9.56 -10.58 40.50
#